data_AF-A0A1V4U5E6-F1
#
_entry.id   AF-A0A1V4U5E6-F1
#
_cell.length_a   1.000
_cell.length_b   1.000
_cell.length_c   1.000
_cell.angle_alpha   90.00
_cell.angle_beta   90.00
_cell.angle_gamma   90.00
#
_symmetry.space_group_name_H-M   'P 1'
#
loop_
_entity.id
_entity.type
_entity.pdbx_description
1 polymer ?
#
loop_
_entity_poly.entity_id
_entity_poly.type
_entity_poly.pdbx_seq_one_letter_code
_entity_poly.pdbx_strand_id
1 'polypeptide(L)' 'MKCYVCAKEGRSSDAVAVCIVCGMGLCKEHAMREELEMWEGGYPFPARRVKAKIPRILCPECYQALKGK' A
#
# COMPACT_ATOMS: atom_id res chain seq x y z
N MET A 1 -14.15 -9.53 1.16
CA MET A 1 -13.10 -9.13 2.16
C MET A 1 -13.46 -7.77 2.75
N LYS A 2 -13.13 -7.50 4.03
CA LYS A 2 -13.55 -6.25 4.73
C LYS A 2 -12.38 -5.29 4.93
N CYS A 3 -12.68 -3.99 5.06
CA CYS A 3 -11.69 -2.98 5.40
C CYS A 3 -11.25 -3.10 6.85
N TYR A 4 -9.94 -3.25 7.06
CA TYR A 4 -9.36 -3.40 8.40
C TYR A 4 -9.53 -2.15 9.27
N VAL A 5 -9.38 -0.95 8.69
CA VAL A 5 -9.50 0.32 9.41
C VAL A 5 -10.94 0.54 9.87
N CYS A 6 -11.92 0.36 8.99
CA CYS A 6 -13.34 0.45 9.38
C CYS A 6 -13.70 -0.56 10.47
N ALA A 7 -13.19 -1.80 10.37
CA ALA A 7 -13.46 -2.83 11.36
C ALA A 7 -12.93 -2.45 12.76
N LYS A 8 -11.77 -1.78 12.85
CA LYS A 8 -11.24 -1.25 14.13
C LYS A 8 -12.17 -0.22 14.78
N GLU A 9 -12.91 0.54 13.97
CA GLU A 9 -13.85 1.57 14.43
C GLU A 9 -15.27 1.01 14.66
N GLY A 10 -15.45 -0.31 14.58
CA GLY A 10 -16.76 -0.95 14.67
C GLY A 10 -17.65 -0.76 13.43
N ARG A 11 -17.11 -0.21 12.34
CA ARG A 11 -17.81 -0.05 11.05
C ARG A 11 -17.56 -1.27 10.15
N SER A 12 -18.52 -1.61 9.30
CA SER A 12 -18.36 -2.67 8.30
C SER A 12 -18.40 -2.08 6.90
N SER A 13 -17.29 -2.20 6.17
CA SER A 13 -17.19 -1.79 4.77
C SER A 13 -16.41 -2.82 3.98
N ASP A 14 -16.77 -2.98 2.70
CA ASP A 14 -16.07 -3.89 1.82
C ASP A 14 -14.73 -3.31 1.38
N ALA A 15 -13.69 -4.15 1.44
CA ALA A 15 -12.38 -3.80 0.93
C ALA A 15 -12.36 -3.97 -0.59
N VAL A 16 -11.79 -2.97 -1.26
CA VAL A 16 -11.63 -2.88 -2.71
C VAL A 16 -10.16 -2.99 -3.14
N ALA A 17 -9.23 -2.89 -2.19
CA ALA A 17 -7.79 -2.97 -2.42
C ALA A 17 -7.06 -3.54 -1.20
N VAL A 18 -5.77 -3.83 -1.40
CA VAL A 18 -4.86 -4.36 -0.37
C VAL A 18 -3.63 -3.46 -0.26
N CYS A 19 -3.20 -3.16 0.96
CA CYS A 19 -1.94 -2.45 1.18
C CYS A 19 -0.75 -3.29 0.73
N ILE A 20 0.09 -2.76 -0.16
CA ILE A 20 1.26 -3.48 -0.69
C ILE A 20 2.32 -3.80 0.38
N VAL A 21 2.35 -3.02 1.48
CA VAL A 21 3.36 -3.16 2.54
C VAL A 21 2.94 -4.17 3.60
N CYS A 22 1.72 -4.05 4.13
CA CYS A 22 1.27 -4.85 5.29
C CYS A 22 0.15 -5.86 4.97
N GLY A 23 -0.42 -5.85 3.77
CA GLY A 23 -1.45 -6.82 3.36
C GLY A 23 -2.87 -6.55 3.90
N MET A 24 -3.12 -5.44 4.59
CA MET A 24 -4.46 -5.09 5.08
C MET A 24 -5.44 -4.78 3.93
N GLY A 25 -6.69 -5.24 4.05
CA GLY A 25 -7.79 -4.86 3.16
C GLY A 25 -8.28 -3.44 3.44
N LEU A 26 -8.54 -2.66 2.38
CA LEU A 26 -8.90 -1.24 2.44
C LEU A 26 -10.13 -0.93 1.58
N CYS A 27 -11.07 -0.15 2.12
CA CYS A 27 -12.17 0.43 1.35
C CYS A 27 -11.67 1.65 0.55
N LYS A 28 -12.53 2.24 -0.29
CA LYS A 28 -12.18 3.42 -1.11
C LYS A 28 -11.67 4.61 -0.28
N GLU A 29 -12.19 4.80 0.94
CA GLU A 29 -11.82 5.92 1.82
C GLU A 29 -10.43 5.73 2.44
N HIS A 30 -10.07 4.50 2.77
CA HIS A 30 -8.81 4.16 3.44
C HIS A 30 -7.70 3.71 2.48
N ALA A 31 -7.99 3.63 1.18
CA ALA A 31 -7.03 3.25 0.15
C ALA A 31 -6.32 4.49 -0.38
N MET A 32 -5.06 4.68 0.00
CA MET A 32 -4.21 5.75 -0.52
C MET A 32 -3.42 5.26 -1.73
N ARG A 33 -3.61 5.91 -2.87
CA ARG A 33 -2.84 5.64 -4.10
C ARG A 33 -1.60 6.53 -4.12
N GLU A 34 -0.43 5.92 -4.25
CA GLU A 34 0.85 6.62 -4.34
C GLU A 34 1.71 6.04 -5.46
N GLU A 35 2.47 6.89 -6.13
CA GLU A 35 3.42 6.47 -7.17
C GLU A 35 4.78 6.16 -6.54
N LEU A 36 5.05 4.87 -6.33
CA LEU A 36 6.28 4.42 -5.68
C LEU A 36 7.40 4.17 -6.67
N GLU A 37 8.63 4.48 -6.26
CA GLU A 37 9.82 4.04 -6.96
C GLU A 37 9.88 2.51 -6.96
N MET A 38 10.14 1.92 -8.12
CA MET A 38 10.33 0.49 -8.25
C MET A 38 11.82 0.17 -8.31
N TRP A 39 12.17 -0.96 -7.73
CA TRP A 39 13.48 -1.58 -7.88
C TRP A 39 13.30 -2.91 -8.59
N GLU A 40 14.13 -3.15 -9.59
CA GLU A 40 14.19 -4.44 -10.28
C GLU A 40 15.54 -5.09 -10.02
N GLY A 41 15.55 -6.41 -9.88
CA GLY A 41 16.77 -7.18 -9.71
C GLY A 41 16.44 -8.59 -9.25
N GLY A 42 17.31 -9.53 -9.62
CA GLY A 42 17.19 -10.94 -9.26
C GLY A 42 18.25 -11.35 -8.24
N TYR A 43 18.16 -12.60 -7.79
CA TYR A 43 19.20 -13.22 -6.98
C TYR A 43 20.20 -13.96 -7.88
N PRO A 44 21.52 -13.85 -7.68
CA PRO A 44 22.23 -12.92 -6.81
C PRO A 44 22.45 -11.55 -7.49
N PHE A 45 22.32 -10.46 -6.73
CA PHE A 45 22.14 -9.09 -7.22
C PHE A 45 23.30 -8.51 -8.05
N PRO A 46 22.99 -7.59 -9.00
CA PRO A 46 22.70 -6.20 -8.62
C PRO A 46 21.23 -5.77 -8.79
N ALA A 47 20.70 -5.02 -7.80
CA ALA A 47 19.39 -4.36 -7.85
C ALA A 47 19.55 -2.98 -8.50
N ARG A 48 18.64 -2.59 -9.39
CA ARG A 48 18.64 -1.25 -10.00
C ARG A 48 17.29 -0.58 -9.85
N ARG A 49 17.31 0.74 -9.65
CA ARG A 49 16.10 1.56 -9.68
C ARG A 49 15.56 1.58 -11.11
N VAL A 50 14.28 1.31 -11.25
CA VAL A 50 13.59 1.42 -12.53
C VAL A 50 13.10 2.85 -12.67
N LYS A 51 13.19 3.42 -13.89
CA LYS A 51 12.76 4.81 -14.15
C LYS A 51 11.25 5.02 -13.98
N ALA A 52 10.46 3.97 -14.19
CA ALA A 52 9.01 4.04 -14.07
C ALA A 52 8.57 3.94 -12.62
N LYS A 53 7.72 4.87 -12.19
CA LYS A 53 6.96 4.73 -10.95
C LYS A 53 5.71 3.90 -11.23
N ILE A 54 5.33 3.05 -10.28
CA ILE A 54 4.11 2.25 -10.39
C ILE A 54 3.13 2.68 -9.30
N PRO A 55 1.85 2.93 -9.64
CA PRO A 55 0.84 3.23 -8.64
C PRO A 55 0.63 2.03 -7.73
N ARG A 56 0.79 2.23 -6.42
CA ARG A 56 0.53 1.22 -5.38
C ARG A 56 -0.51 1.74 -4.41
N ILE A 57 -1.21 0.80 -3.77
CA ILE A 57 -2.17 1.11 -2.71
C ILE A 57 -1.50 0.90 -1.36
N LEU A 58 -1.67 1.88 -0.48
CA LEU A 58 -1.18 1.91 0.88
C LEU A 58 -2.34 2.15 1.85
N CYS A 59 -2.23 1.60 3.05
CA CYS A 59 -3.07 2.02 4.18
C CYS A 59 -2.56 3.36 4.74
N PRO A 60 -3.37 4.09 5.52
CA PRO A 60 -2.97 5.39 6.08
C PRO A 60 -1.67 5.34 6.89
N GLU A 61 -1.50 4.29 7.71
CA GLU A 61 -0.31 4.08 8.55
C GLU A 61 0.95 3.89 7.69
N CYS A 62 0.92 3.00 6.69
CA CYS A 62 2.07 2.77 5.81
C CYS A 62 2.36 3.98 4.90
N TYR A 63 1.33 4.72 4.50
CA TYR A 63 1.50 5.94 3.72
C TYR A 63 2.23 7.02 4.53
N GLN A 64 1.86 7.22 5.80
CA GLN A 64 2.54 8.15 6.71
C GLN A 64 4.00 7.72 6.94
N ALA A 65 4.21 6.44 7.27
CA ALA A 65 5.55 5.90 7.47
C ALA A 65 6.47 6.09 6.25
N LEU A 66 5.94 5.91 5.04
CA LEU A 66 6.68 6.13 3.80
C LEU A 66 7.01 7.61 3.57
N LYS A 67 6.11 8.53 3.91
CA LYS A 67 6.31 9.97 3.74
C LYS A 67 7.19 10.60 4.83
N GLY A 68 7.54 9.84 5.88
CA GLY A 68 8.41 10.31 6.96
C GLY A 68 7.81 11.47 7.76
N LYS A 69 6.48 11.49 7.91
CA LYS A 69 5.75 12.47 8.76
C LYS A 69 5.10 11.77 9.93
#